data_AF-A0A838QIF6-F1
#
_entry.id   AF-A0A838QIF6-F1
#
_cell.length_a   1.000
_cell.length_b   1.000
_cell.length_c   1.000
_cell.angle_alpha   90.00
_cell.angle_beta   90.00
_cell.angle_gamma   90.00
#
_symmetry.space_group_name_H-M   'P 1'
#
loop_
_entity.id
_entity.type
_entity.pdbx_description
1 polymer ?
#
loop_
_entity_poly.entity_id
_entity_poly.type
_entity_poly.pdbx_seq_one_letter_code
_entity_poly.pdbx_strand_id
1 'polypeptide(L)' 'MTEAAEPLPSIVHNEPERRFEAVVGDELATARYERDGDAMIFTHTNVP' A
#
# COMPACT_ATOMS: atom_id res chain seq x y z
N MET A 1 -4.82 -14.22 26.12
CA MET A 1 -3.88 -13.13 25.82
C MET A 1 -4.37 -12.52 24.52
N THR A 2 -4.95 -11.34 24.57
CA THR A 2 -5.50 -10.67 23.38
C THR A 2 -4.35 -9.88 22.79
N GLU A 3 -3.85 -10.27 21.63
CA GLU A 3 -2.85 -9.52 20.87
C GLU A 3 -3.44 -8.14 20.60
N ALA A 4 -2.83 -7.10 21.16
CA ALA A 4 -3.24 -5.73 20.88
C ALA A 4 -2.88 -5.47 19.43
N ALA A 5 -3.88 -5.24 18.57
CA ALA A 5 -3.64 -4.91 17.17
C ALA A 5 -2.76 -3.67 17.11
N GLU A 6 -1.61 -3.78 16.45
CA GLU A 6 -0.75 -2.63 16.20
C GLU A 6 -1.54 -1.58 15.40
N PRO A 7 -1.28 -0.28 15.64
CA PRO A 7 -1.94 0.78 14.89
C PRO A 7 -1.66 0.59 13.40
N LEU A 8 -2.72 0.60 12.60
CA LEU A 8 -2.60 0.45 11.15
C LEU A 8 -1.77 1.60 10.55
N PRO A 9 -0.85 1.31 9.63
CA PRO A 9 -0.08 2.35 8.96
C PRO A 9 -1.00 3.24 8.12
N SER A 10 -0.68 4.53 8.07
CA SER A 10 -1.36 5.47 7.17
C SER A 10 -1.04 5.10 5.72
N ILE A 11 -2.08 4.80 4.94
CA ILE A 11 -1.95 4.51 3.51
C ILE A 11 -2.19 5.80 2.72
N VAL A 12 -1.25 6.15 1.85
CA VAL A 12 -1.36 7.27 0.91
C VAL A 12 -1.57 6.73 -0.49
N HIS A 13 -2.54 7.30 -1.20
CA HIS A 13 -2.77 6.98 -2.61
C HIS A 13 -2.01 7.97 -3.50
N ASN A 14 -0.90 7.52 -4.08
CA ASN A 14 -0.09 8.29 -5.03
C ASN A 14 -0.57 8.01 -6.46
N GLU A 15 -1.65 8.69 -6.85
CA GLU A 15 -2.27 8.52 -8.18
C GLU A 15 -1.34 8.83 -9.37
N PRO A 16 -0.53 9.91 -9.36
CA PRO A 16 0.40 10.18 -10.47
C PRO A 16 1.39 9.04 -10.74
N GLU A 17 1.88 8.39 -9.68
CA GLU A 17 2.81 7.27 -9.73
C GLU A 17 2.11 5.89 -9.82
N ARG A 18 0.77 5.88 -9.88
CA ARG A 18 -0.08 4.67 -9.90
C ARG A 18 0.28 3.65 -8.82
N ARG A 19 0.42 4.11 -7.58
CA ARG A 19 0.72 3.24 -6.44
C ARG A 19 0.11 3.71 -5.13
N PHE A 20 -0.07 2.78 -4.21
CA PHE A 20 -0.29 3.06 -2.80
C PHE A 20 1.03 2.98 -2.05
N GLU A 21 1.17 3.81 -1.04
CA GLU A 21 2.35 3.95 -0.22
C GLU A 21 1.96 3.81 1.25
N ALA A 22 2.74 3.05 2.01
CA ALA A 22 2.59 2.94 3.45
C ALA A 22 3.97 2.97 4.10
N VAL A 23 4.10 3.72 5.18
CA VAL A 23 5.30 3.69 6.03
C VAL A 23 5.12 2.56 7.03
N VAL A 24 6.03 1.58 7.02
CA VAL A 24 6.07 0.44 7.93
C VAL A 24 7.40 0.50 8.67
N GLY A 25 7.36 0.83 9.96
CA GLY A 25 8.58 1.19 10.69
C GLY A 25 9.21 2.45 10.10
N ASP A 26 10.45 2.33 9.62
CA ASP A 26 11.20 3.41 8.95
C ASP A 26 11.26 3.23 7.41
N GLU A 27 10.55 2.24 6.88
CA GLU A 27 10.66 1.83 5.48
C GLU A 27 9.37 2.04 4.69
N LEU A 28 9.52 2.19 3.37
CA LEU A 28 8.41 2.47 2.45
C LEU A 28 7.94 1.19 1.76
N ALA A 29 6.74 0.74 2.11
CA ALA A 29 6.02 -0.28 1.37
C ALA A 29 5.25 0.38 0.20
N THR A 30 5.22 -0.29 -0.96
CA THR A 30 4.46 0.20 -2.12
C THR A 30 3.64 -0.90 -2.78
N ALA A 31 2.46 -0.54 -3.28
CA ALA A 31 1.63 -1.39 -4.12
C ALA A 31 1.28 -0.66 -5.43
N ARG A 32 1.91 -1.05 -6.53
CA ARG A 32 1.66 -0.51 -7.87
C ARG A 32 0.42 -1.14 -8.47
N TYR A 33 -0.30 -0.36 -9.25
CA TYR A 33 -1.50 -0.82 -9.94
C TYR A 33 -1.58 -0.31 -11.37
N GLU A 34 -2.39 -0.99 -12.16
CA GLU A 34 -2.93 -0.53 -13.43
C GLU A 34 -4.46 -0.40 -13.31
N ARG A 35 -5.06 0.40 -14.20
CA ARG A 35 -6.53 0.52 -14.29
C ARG A 35 -6.99 -0.13 -15.59
N ASP A 36 -8.02 -0.97 -15.48
CA ASP A 36 -8.74 -1.57 -16.61
C ASP A 36 -10.23 -1.27 -16.45
N GLY A 37 -10.67 -0.17 -17.09
CA GLY A 37 -11.99 0.39 -16.86
C GLY A 37 -12.21 0.75 -15.38
N ASP A 38 -13.19 0.11 -14.76
CA ASP A 38 -13.53 0.29 -13.34
C ASP A 38 -12.71 -0.61 -12.40
N ALA A 39 -11.89 -1.52 -12.96
CA ALA A 39 -11.05 -2.41 -12.18
C ALA A 39 -9.67 -1.79 -11.89
N MET A 40 -9.16 -2.06 -10.69
CA MET A 40 -7.78 -1.77 -10.30
C MET A 40 -7.02 -3.08 -10.14
N ILE A 41 -6.01 -3.28 -10.98
CA ILE A 41 -5.20 -4.49 -11.01
C ILE A 41 -3.87 -4.18 -10.33
N PHE A 42 -3.62 -4.78 -9.18
CA PHE A 42 -2.33 -4.66 -8.50
C PHE A 42 -1.29 -5.52 -9.22
N THR A 43 -0.24 -4.88 -9.73
CA THR A 43 0.76 -5.53 -10.59
C THR A 43 2.05 -5.83 -9.86
N HIS A 44 2.37 -5.06 -8.81
CA HIS A 44 3.58 -5.25 -8.04
C HIS A 44 3.42 -4.74 -6.61
N THR A 45 3.90 -5.52 -5.66
CA THR A 45 3.95 -5.12 -4.25
C THR A 45 5.39 -5.27 -3.76
N ASN A 46 5.93 -4.20 -3.20
CA ASN A 46 7.19 -4.22 -2.48
C ASN A 46 6.89 -4.03 -0.99
N VAL A 47 7.21 -5.06 -0.20
CA VAL A 47 7.22 -4.99 1.26
C VAL A 47 8.68 -5.16 1.66
N PRO A 48 9.29 -4.14 2.31
CA PRO A 48 10.67 -4.21 2.78
C PRO A 48 10.86 -5.30 3.84
#